data_AF-A0A127T6M4-F1
#
_entry.id   AF-A0A127T6M4-F1
#
_cell.length_a   1.000
_cell.length_b   1.000
_cell.length_c   1.000
_cell.angle_alpha   90.00
_cell.angle_beta   90.00
_cell.angle_gamma   90.00
#
_symmetry.space_group_name_H-M   'P 1'
#
loop_
_entity.id
_entity.type
_entity.pdbx_description
1 polymer ?
#
loop_
_entity_poly.entity_id
_entity_poly.type
_entity_poly.pdbx_seq_one_letter_code
_entity_poly.pdbx_strand_id
1 'polypeptide(L)'
;LNAKQMTSEEFSKFIETQGVMGNSNIAFVIGGSLGLSQNVIKRANHKICFSKMTFPHQLFRVMLLEQVYRAFRIMKNEPYHK
;
A
#
# COMPACT_ATOMS: atom_id res chain seq x y z
N LEU A 1 -13.42 -6.05 3.63
CA LEU A 1 -12.40 -6.64 2.74
C LEU A 1 -11.33 -7.25 3.63
N ASN A 2 -11.27 -8.57 3.76
CA ASN A 2 -10.33 -9.25 4.66
C ASN A 2 -8.95 -9.35 3.99
N ALA A 3 -8.23 -8.25 3.93
CA ALA A 3 -6.83 -8.22 3.48
C ALA A 3 -5.89 -8.34 4.69
N LYS A 4 -4.76 -9.02 4.52
CA LYS A 4 -3.73 -9.15 5.56
C LYS A 4 -3.16 -7.76 5.89
N GLN A 5 -2.95 -7.49 7.18
CA GLN A 5 -2.19 -6.32 7.63
C GLN A 5 -0.70 -6.59 7.41
N MET A 6 -0.03 -5.64 6.79
CA MET A 6 1.41 -5.74 6.50
C MET A 6 2.20 -4.86 7.46
N THR A 7 3.37 -5.33 7.90
CA THR A 7 4.38 -4.44 8.47
C THR A 7 5.03 -3.58 7.37
N SER A 8 5.81 -2.56 7.75
CA SER A 8 6.53 -1.73 6.77
C SER A 8 7.57 -2.54 5.99
N GLU A 9 8.20 -3.55 6.61
CA GLU A 9 9.14 -4.47 5.98
C GLU A 9 8.42 -5.40 5.00
N GLU A 10 7.26 -5.94 5.37
CA GLU A 10 6.45 -6.76 4.48
C GLU A 10 5.93 -5.95 3.28
N PHE A 11 5.53 -4.70 3.51
CA PHE A 11 5.10 -3.78 2.44
C PHE A 11 6.25 -3.41 1.50
N SER A 12 7.43 -3.15 2.06
CA SER A 12 8.66 -2.97 1.29
C SER A 12 8.93 -4.20 0.41
N LYS A 13 8.94 -5.39 1.00
CA LYS A 13 9.20 -6.63 0.25
C LYS A 13 8.16 -6.89 -0.83
N PHE A 14 6.90 -6.54 -0.57
CA PHE A 14 5.82 -6.64 -1.55
C PHE A 14 6.09 -5.79 -2.79
N ILE A 15 6.43 -4.51 -2.61
CA ILE A 15 6.74 -3.60 -3.74
C ILE A 15 7.99 -4.08 -4.49
N GLU A 16 9.05 -4.51 -3.78
CA GLU A 16 10.27 -5.03 -4.41
C GLU A 16 9.95 -6.24 -5.30
N THR A 17 9.12 -7.15 -4.81
CA THR A 17 8.71 -8.36 -5.54
C THR A 17 7.97 -8.02 -6.82
N GLN A 18 7.12 -6.98 -6.82
CA GLN A 18 6.46 -6.53 -8.05
C GLN A 18 7.49 -6.08 -9.11
N GLY A 19 8.51 -5.32 -8.70
CA GLY A 19 9.59 -4.90 -9.60
C GLY A 19 10.37 -6.09 -10.17
N VAL A 20 10.74 -7.06 -9.34
CA VAL A 20 11.46 -8.29 -9.76
C VAL A 20 10.63 -9.12 -10.76
N MET A 21 9.31 -9.16 -10.58
CA MET A 21 8.39 -9.85 -11.50
C MET A 21 8.12 -9.08 -12.81
N GLY A 22 8.74 -7.91 -13.00
CA GLY A 22 8.56 -7.07 -14.20
C GLY A 22 7.35 -6.12 -14.13
N ASN A 23 6.61 -6.09 -13.01
CA ASN A 23 5.49 -5.18 -12.81
C ASN A 23 5.97 -3.77 -12.46
N SER A 24 6.43 -3.04 -13.48
CA SER A 24 7.04 -1.71 -13.33
C SER A 24 6.03 -0.58 -13.10
N ASN A 25 4.74 -0.85 -13.27
CA ASN A 25 3.65 0.13 -13.10
C ASN A 25 2.72 -0.32 -11.98
N ILE A 26 2.81 0.34 -10.82
CA ILE A 26 1.97 0.07 -9.65
C ILE A 26 1.01 1.24 -9.46
N ALA A 27 -0.28 0.95 -9.40
CA ALA A 27 -1.32 1.93 -9.11
C ALA A 27 -2.02 1.59 -7.80
N PHE A 28 -2.05 2.54 -6.87
CA PHE A 28 -2.83 2.43 -5.64
C PHE A 28 -4.19 3.11 -5.81
N VAL A 29 -5.24 2.46 -5.32
CA VAL A 29 -6.60 2.99 -5.39
C VAL A 29 -7.14 3.16 -3.98
N ILE A 30 -7.52 4.39 -3.64
CA ILE A 30 -8.13 4.76 -2.35
C ILE A 30 -9.60 5.06 -2.61
N GLY A 31 -10.50 4.41 -1.86
CA GLY A 31 -11.94 4.66 -1.96
C GLY A 31 -12.33 6.02 -1.35
N GLY A 32 -13.45 6.56 -1.83
CA GLY A 32 -14.08 7.74 -1.24
C GLY A 32 -14.86 7.38 0.04
N SER A 33 -15.73 8.29 0.47
CA SER A 33 -16.60 8.09 1.65
C SER A 33 -17.51 6.85 1.56
N LEU A 34 -17.94 6.49 0.34
CA LEU A 34 -18.76 5.31 0.07
C LEU A 34 -17.94 4.03 -0.20
N GLY A 35 -16.61 4.10 -0.11
CA GLY A 35 -15.71 3.00 -0.41
C GLY A 35 -15.42 2.81 -1.90
N LEU A 36 -15.11 1.58 -2.30
CA LEU A 36 -14.80 1.20 -3.68
C LEU A 36 -15.92 0.36 -4.28
N SER A 37 -16.22 0.59 -5.56
CA SER A 37 -17.21 -0.23 -6.26
C SER A 37 -16.74 -1.68 -6.41
N GLN A 38 -17.69 -2.61 -6.52
CA GLN A 38 -17.36 -4.03 -6.65
C GLN A 38 -16.52 -4.32 -7.90
N ASN A 39 -16.70 -3.55 -8.97
CA ASN A 39 -15.91 -3.68 -10.20
C ASN A 39 -14.44 -3.33 -9.97
N VAL A 40 -14.15 -2.28 -9.20
CA VAL A 40 -12.77 -1.91 -8.82
C VAL A 40 -12.16 -2.99 -7.92
N ILE A 41 -12.92 -3.50 -6.95
CA ILE A 41 -12.49 -4.57 -6.05
C ILE A 41 -12.18 -5.87 -6.81
N LYS A 42 -12.97 -6.20 -7.84
CA LYS A 42 -12.76 -7.36 -8.72
C LYS A 42 -11.54 -7.18 -9.64
N ARG A 43 -11.30 -5.96 -10.13
CA ARG A 43 -10.14 -5.64 -10.96
C ARG A 43 -8.82 -5.61 -10.18
N ALA A 44 -8.84 -5.24 -8.91
CA ALA A 44 -7.63 -5.09 -8.12
C ALA A 44 -6.80 -6.38 -8.07
N ASN A 45 -5.52 -6.30 -8.45
CA ASN A 45 -4.59 -7.43 -8.39
C ASN A 45 -4.28 -7.85 -6.94
N HIS A 46 -4.20 -6.85 -6.05
CA HIS A 46 -3.94 -7.04 -4.63
C HIS A 46 -4.86 -6.15 -3.79
N LYS A 47 -5.15 -6.60 -2.57
CA LYS A 47 -5.90 -5.86 -1.55
C LYS A 47 -4.99 -5.73 -0.33
N ILE A 48 -4.82 -4.52 0.17
CA ILE A 48 -3.91 -4.22 1.28
C ILE A 48 -4.73 -3.62 2.43
N CYS A 49 -4.45 -4.03 3.66
CA CYS A 49 -5.05 -3.47 4.87
C CYS A 49 -3.98 -2.76 5.69
N PHE A 50 -4.08 -1.44 5.84
CA PHE A 50 -3.15 -0.67 6.68
C PHE A 50 -3.50 -0.76 8.16
N SER A 51 -4.78 -0.79 8.51
CA SER A 51 -5.26 -0.86 9.88
C SER A 51 -6.67 -1.45 9.95
N LYS A 52 -7.04 -1.98 11.11
CA LYS A 52 -8.44 -2.27 11.44
C LYS A 52 -9.26 -1.00 11.69
N MET A 53 -8.59 0.12 11.98
CA MET A 53 -9.22 1.42 12.15
C MET A 53 -9.58 2.06 10.80
N THR A 54 -10.63 2.86 10.80
CA THR A 54 -11.03 3.66 9.62
C THR A 54 -10.39 5.03 9.70
N PHE A 55 -9.74 5.45 8.63
CA PHE A 55 -9.13 6.78 8.52
C PHE A 55 -9.85 7.61 7.46
N PRO A 56 -9.95 8.95 7.64
CA PRO A 56 -10.40 9.83 6.56
C PRO A 56 -9.54 9.65 5.31
N HIS A 57 -10.17 9.57 4.14
CA HIS A 57 -9.48 9.27 2.88
C HIS A 57 -8.33 10.26 2.56
N GLN A 58 -8.47 11.53 2.95
CA GLN A 58 -7.42 12.54 2.77
C GLN A 58 -6.18 12.24 3.62
N LEU A 59 -6.37 11.91 4.90
CA LEU A 59 -5.29 11.51 5.80
C LEU A 59 -4.63 10.21 5.31
N PHE A 60 -5.46 9.26 4.87
CA PHE A 60 -4.98 7.99 4.32
C PHE A 60 -4.07 8.17 3.10
N ARG A 61 -4.37 9.14 2.23
CA ARG A 61 -3.52 9.46 1.09
C ARG A 61 -2.10 9.88 1.52
N VAL A 62 -1.99 10.67 2.58
CA VAL A 62 -0.69 11.10 3.13
C VAL A 62 0.05 9.92 3.76
N MET A 63 -0.64 9.10 4.55
CA MET A 63 -0.05 7.90 5.16
C MET A 63 0.45 6.90 4.12
N LEU A 64 -0.31 6.68 3.03
CA LEU A 64 0.12 5.82 1.94
C LEU A 64 1.40 6.36 1.27
N LEU A 65 1.46 7.66 0.98
CA LEU A 65 2.64 8.29 0.39
C LEU A 65 3.88 8.13 1.28
N GLU A 66 3.73 8.33 2.59
CA GLU A 66 4.81 8.12 3.55
C GLU A 66 5.25 6.65 3.58
N GLN A 67 4.33 5.69 3.59
CA GLN A 67 4.69 4.27 3.59
C GLN A 67 5.36 3.83 2.28
N VAL A 68 4.97 4.40 1.14
CA VAL A 68 5.68 4.16 -0.13
C VAL A 68 7.10 4.69 -0.04
N TYR A 69 7.29 5.92 0.46
CA TYR A 69 8.64 6.47 0.70
C TYR A 69 9.46 5.58 1.65
N ARG A 70 8.88 5.18 2.79
CA ARG A 70 9.48 4.28 3.77
C ARG A 70 9.91 2.96 3.14
N ALA A 71 9.05 2.34 2.32
CA ALA A 71 9.35 1.11 1.61
C ALA A 71 10.63 1.24 0.77
N PHE A 72 10.74 2.29 -0.05
CA PHE A 72 11.94 2.53 -0.85
C PHE A 72 13.20 2.80 -0.01
N ARG A 73 13.07 3.50 1.12
CA ARG A 73 14.19 3.69 2.06
C ARG A 73 14.68 2.36 2.63
N ILE A 74 13.75 1.49 3.03
CA ILE A 74 14.06 0.14 3.52
C ILE A 74 14.76 -0.70 2.44
N MET A 75 14.25 -0.71 1.20
CA MET A 75 14.87 -1.44 0.09
C MET A 75 16.32 -1.03 -0.16
N LYS A 76 16.61 0.27 -0.03
CA LYS A 76 17.96 0.83 -0.23
C LYS A 76 18.87 0.65 0.98
N ASN A 77 18.41 0.03 2.06
CA ASN A 77 19.10 -0.04 3.35
C ASN A 77 19.52 1.35 3.86
N GLU A 78 18.78 2.40 3.50
CA GLU A 78 19.07 3.75 3.97
C GLU A 78 18.45 3.94 5.36
N PRO A 79 19.17 4.56 6.32
CA PRO A 79 18.62 4.81 7.63
C PRO A 79 17.35 5.64 7.48
N TYR A 80 16.26 5.10 8.00
CA TYR A 80 14.99 5.77 8.14
C TYR A 80 14.57 5.59 9.58
N HIS A 81 14.17 6.71 10.21
CA HIS A 81 14.16 6.89 11.66
C HIS A 81 13.83 5.63 12.46
N LYS A 82 14.80 5.22 13.30
CA LYS A 82 14.55 4.42 14.50
C LYS A 82 13.83 5.28 15.53
#